data_AF-A0AAW7BGV2-F1
#
_entry.id   AF-A0AAW7BGV2-F1
#
_cell.length_a   1.000
_cell.length_b   1.000
_cell.length_c   1.000
_cell.angle_alpha   90.00
_cell.angle_beta   90.00
_cell.angle_gamma   90.00
#
_symmetry.space_group_name_H-M   'P 1'
#
loop_
_entity.id
_entity.type
_entity.pdbx_description
1 polymer ?
#
loop_
_entity_poly.entity_id
_entity_poly.type
_entity_poly.pdbx_seq_one_letter_code
_entity_poly.pdbx_strand_id
1 'polypeptide(L)'
;MSETGMSQSRIGNAAGLWSLPEWLNTPLRMLTVILGGATGALGMALSMLSMPAEPVWIVPGLLLGFVAIYQSIFVHEFGHLLGARLGGMTVMRLRVGRWDFRMRRRGWTFSRQPKHPQKLAGYVMAFADPRGPWRRQHVWFNAGGPLANLLVAGLAGLVSLALKDGPVQGLLLAVAATNACMGVANLLPVQGKLRQVSDGLWMLRWWRGMDAAHPQLAFARLMGLSCSGLCADQMPEAELQLLESQESPMPLVALYIRLRALQIQGRWQEAAALDSSFQVQRNALPDALQKVLYDMLRLISAELAFAQAVASGSVLGLFDELLPQRLQREYASIWARCLAVRAAAAGDQQEFRHQLERAVAFARLSPDLSQETEELRMQKHLLELLPA
;
A
#
# COMPACT_ATOMS: atom_id res chain seq x y z
N MET A 1 -2.04 25.47 2.10
CA MET A 1 -2.30 24.13 2.69
C MET A 1 -2.29 23.12 1.56
N SER A 2 -1.31 22.22 1.48
CA SER A 2 -1.15 21.28 0.36
C SER A 2 -1.55 19.85 0.75
N GLU A 3 -2.56 19.33 0.06
CA GLU A 3 -3.13 17.99 0.25
C GLU A 3 -2.37 16.94 -0.56
N THR A 4 -1.18 16.53 -0.11
CA THR A 4 -0.45 15.42 -0.75
C THR A 4 0.21 14.53 0.31
N GLY A 5 -0.43 13.40 0.59
CA GLY A 5 -0.01 12.45 1.63
C GLY A 5 -0.80 11.16 1.49
N MET A 6 -0.55 10.46 0.39
CA MET A 6 -1.39 9.37 -0.10
C MET A 6 -1.32 8.14 0.82
N SER A 7 -2.26 8.05 1.77
CA SER A 7 -2.57 6.84 2.54
C SER A 7 -3.28 5.85 1.61
N GLN A 8 -2.50 5.23 0.71
CA GLN A 8 -3.01 4.35 -0.35
C GLN A 8 -3.60 3.02 0.14
N SER A 9 -3.59 2.75 1.46
CA SER A 9 -4.37 1.64 2.03
C SER A 9 -5.88 1.92 2.09
N ARG A 10 -6.32 3.15 1.76
CA ARG A 10 -7.73 3.57 1.75
C ARG A 10 -8.10 4.35 0.48
N ILE A 11 -7.65 3.89 -0.70
CA ILE A 11 -8.16 4.42 -1.99
C ILE A 11 -9.57 3.86 -2.24
N GLY A 12 -10.53 4.52 -1.62
CA GLY A 12 -11.95 4.39 -1.88
C GLY A 12 -12.57 5.67 -1.34
N ASN A 13 -12.89 6.60 -2.25
CA ASN A 13 -13.53 7.85 -1.88
C ASN A 13 -14.90 7.47 -1.30
N ALA A 14 -15.07 7.50 0.04
CA ALA A 14 -16.14 6.75 0.72
C ALA A 14 -17.58 7.32 0.55
N ALA A 15 -17.85 7.99 -0.56
CA ALA A 15 -19.13 8.60 -0.92
C ALA A 15 -20.16 7.52 -1.25
N GLY A 16 -21.23 7.40 -0.47
CA GLY A 16 -22.25 6.34 -0.62
C GLY A 16 -22.02 5.11 0.27
N LEU A 17 -20.80 4.92 0.82
CA LEU A 17 -20.62 4.00 1.93
C LEU A 17 -21.21 4.60 3.21
N TRP A 18 -22.06 3.85 3.90
CA TRP A 18 -22.74 4.27 5.14
C TRP A 18 -21.80 4.99 6.12
N SER A 19 -22.23 6.12 6.66
CA SER A 19 -21.48 6.94 7.63
C SER A 19 -22.36 7.23 8.85
N LEU A 20 -21.74 7.71 9.93
CA LEU A 20 -22.49 8.21 11.07
C LEU A 20 -23.16 9.55 10.75
N PRO A 21 -24.36 9.82 11.31
CA PRO A 21 -24.96 11.16 11.29
C PRO A 21 -23.99 12.21 11.84
N GLU A 22 -24.01 13.43 11.28
CA GLU A 22 -23.05 14.47 11.62
C GLU A 22 -23.05 14.86 13.11
N TRP A 23 -24.22 14.80 13.76
CA TRP A 23 -24.38 15.07 15.19
C TRP A 23 -23.63 14.07 16.09
N LEU A 24 -23.39 12.84 15.61
CA LEU A 24 -22.62 11.81 16.31
C LEU A 24 -21.16 11.77 15.83
N ASN A 25 -20.94 11.94 14.51
CA ASN A 25 -19.59 11.98 13.94
C ASN A 25 -18.76 13.17 14.46
N THR A 26 -19.38 14.33 14.68
CA THR A 26 -18.69 15.55 15.14
C THR A 26 -18.09 15.42 16.54
N PRO A 27 -18.82 15.02 17.60
CA PRO A 27 -18.24 14.83 18.94
C PRO A 27 -17.22 13.68 18.96
N LEU A 28 -17.46 12.57 18.25
CA LEU A 28 -16.48 11.48 18.15
C LEU A 28 -15.18 11.97 17.47
N ARG A 29 -15.28 12.79 16.42
CA ARG A 29 -14.12 13.42 15.77
C ARG A 29 -13.36 14.38 16.70
N MET A 30 -14.08 15.15 17.54
CA MET A 30 -13.44 15.96 18.59
C MET A 30 -12.71 15.08 19.60
N LEU A 31 -13.33 13.97 20.04
CA LEU A 31 -12.70 13.01 20.94
C LEU A 31 -11.45 12.36 20.32
N THR A 32 -11.46 11.96 19.05
CA THR A 32 -10.25 11.48 18.34
C THR A 32 -9.14 12.53 18.31
N VAL A 33 -9.47 13.81 18.11
CA VAL A 33 -8.48 14.91 18.15
C VAL A 33 -7.92 15.10 19.56
N ILE A 34 -8.78 15.05 20.60
CA ILE A 34 -8.38 15.14 22.01
C ILE A 34 -7.47 13.96 22.38
N LEU A 35 -7.81 12.73 22.01
CA LEU A 35 -6.99 11.54 22.25
C LEU A 35 -5.67 11.57 21.47
N GLY A 36 -5.66 12.12 20.25
CA GLY A 36 -4.42 12.36 19.50
C GLY A 36 -3.51 13.38 20.18
N GLY A 37 -4.08 14.48 20.69
CA GLY A 37 -3.36 15.47 21.50
C GLY A 37 -2.84 14.87 22.82
N ALA A 38 -3.68 14.09 23.52
CA ALA A 38 -3.33 13.40 24.75
C ALA A 38 -2.23 12.36 24.55
N THR A 39 -2.21 11.64 23.41
CA THR A 39 -1.12 10.73 23.03
C THR A 39 0.23 11.46 23.04
N GLY A 40 0.27 12.67 22.46
CA GLY A 40 1.47 13.51 22.48
C GLY A 40 1.81 14.03 23.87
N ALA A 41 0.84 14.68 24.53
CA ALA A 41 1.02 15.34 25.81
C ALA A 41 1.38 14.36 26.95
N LEU A 42 0.66 13.24 27.08
CA LEU A 42 0.93 12.23 28.10
C LEU A 42 2.26 11.52 27.84
N GLY A 43 2.58 11.18 26.58
CA GLY A 43 3.86 10.56 26.23
C GLY A 43 5.05 11.42 26.63
N MET A 44 5.00 12.73 26.37
CA MET A 44 6.02 13.69 26.77
C MET A 44 6.02 13.94 28.29
N ALA A 45 4.87 14.25 28.88
CA ALA A 45 4.77 14.60 30.30
C ALA A 45 5.21 13.44 31.20
N LEU A 46 4.74 12.20 30.95
CA LEU A 46 5.16 11.03 31.73
C LEU A 46 6.65 10.75 31.54
N SER A 47 7.17 10.84 30.31
CA SER A 47 8.62 10.65 30.05
C SER A 47 9.50 11.74 30.68
N MET A 48 8.99 12.97 30.86
CA MET A 48 9.69 14.04 31.58
C MET A 48 9.61 13.87 33.10
N LEU A 49 8.42 13.54 33.65
CA LEU A 49 8.23 13.29 35.09
C LEU A 49 8.95 12.03 35.57
N SER A 50 9.29 11.12 34.65
CA SER A 50 10.15 9.95 34.89
C SER A 50 11.60 10.32 35.20
N MET A 51 12.06 11.50 34.79
CA MET A 51 13.46 11.89 34.87
C MET A 51 13.79 12.60 36.19
N PRO A 52 15.07 12.61 36.61
CA PRO A 52 15.53 13.48 37.68
C PRO A 52 15.20 14.95 37.36
N ALA A 53 14.82 15.73 38.37
CA ALA A 53 14.34 17.11 38.21
C ALA A 53 15.40 18.13 37.71
N GLU A 54 16.64 17.69 37.49
CA GLU A 54 17.71 18.56 36.99
C GLU A 54 17.44 18.95 35.51
N PRO A 55 17.66 20.22 35.11
CA PRO A 55 17.34 20.69 33.75
C PRO A 55 17.99 19.90 32.60
N VAL A 56 19.12 19.22 32.86
CA VAL A 56 19.83 18.38 31.89
C VAL A 56 18.96 17.23 31.35
N TRP A 57 17.96 16.76 32.10
CA TRP A 57 17.10 15.65 31.71
C TRP A 57 15.85 16.04 30.91
N ILE A 58 15.55 17.34 30.77
CA ILE A 58 14.39 17.83 30.00
C ILE A 58 14.47 17.35 28.54
N VAL A 59 15.64 17.48 27.91
CA VAL A 59 15.84 17.07 26.51
C VAL A 59 15.75 15.54 26.34
N PRO A 60 16.44 14.70 27.14
CA PRO A 60 16.21 13.25 27.18
C PRO A 60 14.74 12.85 27.37
N GLY A 61 14.02 13.46 28.32
CA GLY A 61 12.62 13.16 28.58
C GLY A 61 11.71 13.45 27.38
N LEU A 62 11.90 14.60 26.70
CA LEU A 62 11.20 14.94 25.46
C LEU A 62 11.51 13.94 24.33
N LEU A 63 12.79 13.56 24.15
CA LEU A 63 13.21 12.59 23.15
C LEU A 63 12.56 11.21 23.39
N LEU A 64 12.51 10.74 24.64
CA LEU A 64 11.80 9.49 24.98
C LEU A 64 10.29 9.59 24.72
N GLY A 65 9.66 10.74 25.00
CA GLY A 65 8.27 10.99 24.64
C GLY A 65 8.01 10.83 23.13
N PHE A 66 8.89 11.38 22.29
CA PHE A 66 8.82 11.17 20.84
C PHE A 66 9.05 9.71 20.43
N VAL A 67 9.97 8.99 21.10
CA VAL A 67 10.17 7.55 20.87
C VAL A 67 8.93 6.75 21.24
N ALA A 68 8.25 7.05 22.35
CA ALA A 68 7.01 6.37 22.75
C ALA A 68 5.85 6.61 21.76
N ILE A 69 5.75 7.82 21.19
CA ILE A 69 4.77 8.13 20.13
C ILE A 69 5.11 7.34 18.85
N TYR A 70 6.37 7.35 18.41
CA TYR A 70 6.80 6.63 17.20
C TYR A 70 6.67 5.11 17.35
N GLN A 71 6.94 4.58 18.54
CA GLN A 71 6.72 3.18 18.91
C GLN A 71 5.23 2.82 18.83
N SER A 72 4.32 3.66 19.35
CA SER A 72 2.88 3.43 19.27
C SER A 72 2.37 3.39 17.81
N ILE A 73 2.96 4.19 16.91
CA ILE A 73 2.67 4.11 15.47
C ILE A 73 3.21 2.79 14.87
N PHE A 74 4.42 2.36 15.25
CA PHE A 74 4.99 1.10 14.77
C PHE A 74 4.16 -0.11 15.23
N VAL A 75 3.74 -0.16 16.50
CA VAL A 75 2.86 -1.21 17.06
C VAL A 75 1.54 -1.26 16.28
N HIS A 76 0.94 -0.12 15.99
CA HIS A 76 -0.34 -0.03 15.28
C HIS A 76 -0.25 -0.61 13.85
N GLU A 77 0.74 -0.18 13.07
CA GLU A 77 0.93 -0.69 11.71
C GLU A 77 1.34 -2.18 11.71
N PHE A 78 2.12 -2.62 12.70
CA PHE A 78 2.43 -4.04 12.88
C PHE A 78 1.20 -4.86 13.29
N GLY A 79 0.28 -4.29 14.07
CA GLY A 79 -1.01 -4.88 14.37
C GLY A 79 -1.87 -5.07 13.12
N HIS A 80 -1.90 -4.11 12.20
CA HIS A 80 -2.55 -4.27 10.90
C HIS A 80 -1.89 -5.36 10.04
N LEU A 81 -0.55 -5.48 10.06
CA LEU A 81 0.18 -6.57 9.41
C LEU A 81 -0.25 -7.93 9.97
N LEU A 82 -0.29 -8.09 11.29
CA LEU A 82 -0.74 -9.32 11.94
C LEU A 82 -2.22 -9.62 11.65
N GLY A 83 -3.08 -8.60 11.76
CA GLY A 83 -4.51 -8.70 11.46
C GLY A 83 -4.78 -9.15 10.01
N ALA A 84 -4.03 -8.62 9.04
CA ALA A 84 -4.07 -9.10 7.66
C ALA A 84 -3.68 -10.58 7.54
N ARG A 85 -2.57 -10.99 8.17
CA ARG A 85 -2.10 -12.40 8.11
C ARG A 85 -3.08 -13.37 8.79
N LEU A 86 -3.61 -13.03 9.96
CA LEU A 86 -4.64 -13.79 10.66
C LEU A 86 -5.98 -13.82 9.89
N GLY A 87 -6.26 -12.76 9.13
CA GLY A 87 -7.37 -12.69 8.19
C GLY A 87 -7.18 -13.45 6.88
N GLY A 88 -5.98 -13.99 6.60
CA GLY A 88 -5.69 -14.66 5.31
C GLY A 88 -5.44 -13.72 4.14
N MET A 89 -5.17 -12.44 4.38
CA MET A 89 -4.92 -11.43 3.34
C MET A 89 -3.46 -11.46 2.85
N THR A 90 -3.27 -11.25 1.55
CA THR A 90 -1.95 -11.05 0.95
C THR A 90 -1.44 -9.65 1.26
N VAL A 91 -0.43 -9.57 2.13
CA VAL A 91 0.22 -8.30 2.46
C VAL A 91 1.33 -8.02 1.47
N MET A 92 1.25 -6.88 0.78
CA MET A 92 2.25 -6.45 -0.20
C MET A 92 3.32 -5.56 0.45
N ARG A 93 2.91 -4.66 1.35
CA ARG A 93 3.76 -3.56 1.83
C ARG A 93 3.36 -3.09 3.23
N LEU A 94 4.35 -2.77 4.04
CA LEU A 94 4.24 -2.07 5.32
C LEU A 94 5.16 -0.85 5.27
N ARG A 95 4.64 0.34 5.61
CA ARG A 95 5.44 1.55 5.76
C ARG A 95 5.28 2.13 7.15
N VAL A 96 6.38 2.54 7.77
CA VAL A 96 6.37 3.31 9.03
C VAL A 96 7.31 4.51 8.89
N GLY A 97 6.74 5.69 8.62
CA GLY A 97 7.50 6.91 8.35
C GLY A 97 8.44 6.77 7.14
N ARG A 98 9.75 6.66 7.40
CA ARG A 98 10.81 6.57 6.36
C ARG A 98 11.09 5.15 5.88
N TRP A 99 10.66 4.15 6.64
CA TRP A 99 10.97 2.75 6.41
C TRP A 99 9.88 2.09 5.58
N ASP A 100 10.30 1.43 4.50
CA ASP A 100 9.42 0.81 3.51
C ASP A 100 9.78 -0.68 3.42
N PHE A 101 8.96 -1.52 4.05
CA PHE A 101 9.07 -2.97 4.07
C PHE A 101 8.16 -3.55 2.99
N ARG A 102 8.74 -4.30 2.05
CA ARG A 102 7.98 -5.01 1.02
C ARG A 102 8.03 -6.49 1.30
N MET A 103 6.87 -7.11 1.28
CA MET A 103 6.77 -8.55 1.45
C MET A 103 7.15 -9.21 0.13
N ARG A 104 7.74 -10.41 0.22
CA ARG A 104 7.97 -11.33 -0.89
C ARG A 104 7.38 -12.69 -0.50
N ARG A 105 7.19 -13.60 -1.47
CA ARG A 105 6.82 -15.00 -1.14
C ARG A 105 7.85 -15.65 -0.21
N ARG A 106 9.12 -15.23 -0.33
CA ARG A 106 10.24 -15.63 0.52
C ARG A 106 10.93 -14.39 1.08
N GLY A 107 10.68 -14.12 2.36
CA GLY A 107 11.26 -13.00 3.10
C GLY A 107 10.66 -11.63 2.77
N TRP A 108 11.47 -10.59 2.94
CA TRP A 108 11.11 -9.18 2.76
C TRP A 108 12.26 -8.41 2.10
N THR A 109 11.95 -7.26 1.51
CA THR A 109 12.97 -6.23 1.21
C THR A 109 12.71 -4.96 1.98
N PHE A 110 13.81 -4.35 2.40
CA PHE A 110 13.83 -3.12 3.17
C PHE A 110 14.36 -1.99 2.28
N SER A 111 13.69 -0.85 2.29
CA SER A 111 14.17 0.36 1.63
C SER A 111 13.83 1.61 2.44
N ARG A 112 14.61 2.67 2.21
CA ARG A 112 14.37 3.99 2.79
C ARG A 112 13.98 4.93 1.66
N GLN A 113 12.75 5.42 1.65
CA GLN A 113 12.30 6.28 0.55
C GLN A 113 12.88 7.71 0.67
N PRO A 114 13.20 8.38 -0.46
CA PRO A 114 13.68 9.77 -0.47
C PRO A 114 12.59 10.76 -0.01
N LYS A 115 13.01 12.02 0.21
CA LYS A 115 12.24 13.08 0.89
C LYS A 115 11.00 13.57 0.11
N HIS A 116 9.89 12.83 0.14
CA HIS A 116 8.57 13.47 0.10
C HIS A 116 8.24 14.09 1.47
N PRO A 117 7.34 15.09 1.55
CA PRO A 117 6.93 15.69 2.82
C PRO A 117 6.21 14.66 3.69
N GLN A 118 6.96 14.02 4.60
CA GLN A 118 6.48 12.94 5.43
C GLN A 118 5.72 13.50 6.63
N LYS A 119 4.41 13.20 6.69
CA LYS A 119 3.70 13.17 7.97
C LYS A 119 4.19 11.96 8.78
N LEU A 120 4.14 12.06 10.11
CA LEU A 120 4.28 10.92 11.00
C LEU A 120 3.07 9.99 10.81
N ALA A 121 3.20 9.07 9.87
CA ALA A 121 2.16 8.12 9.47
C ALA A 121 2.80 6.83 8.97
N GLY A 122 2.05 5.74 9.07
CA GLY A 122 2.34 4.50 8.34
C GLY A 122 1.23 4.15 7.37
N TYR A 123 1.35 2.96 6.79
CA TYR A 123 0.24 2.19 6.25
C TYR A 123 0.64 0.72 6.05
N VAL A 124 -0.33 -0.17 6.11
CA VAL A 124 -0.25 -1.53 5.54
C VAL A 124 -1.09 -1.61 4.28
N MET A 125 -0.49 -2.09 3.20
CA MET A 125 -1.17 -2.45 1.94
C MET A 125 -1.34 -3.96 1.92
N ALA A 126 -2.58 -4.41 2.09
CA ALA A 126 -2.98 -5.80 2.06
C ALA A 126 -4.27 -5.97 1.24
N PHE A 127 -4.35 -7.06 0.49
CA PHE A 127 -5.52 -7.41 -0.32
C PHE A 127 -6.10 -8.73 0.16
N ALA A 128 -7.42 -8.78 0.29
CA ALA A 128 -8.16 -9.96 0.70
C ALA A 128 -8.57 -10.78 -0.53
N ASP A 129 -8.58 -12.11 -0.46
CA ASP A 129 -9.18 -12.94 -1.50
C ASP A 129 -10.71 -12.78 -1.44
N PRO A 130 -11.38 -12.18 -2.45
CA PRO A 130 -12.83 -11.97 -2.42
C PRO A 130 -13.63 -13.27 -2.52
N ARG A 131 -12.99 -14.40 -2.87
CA ARG A 131 -13.60 -15.74 -2.86
C ARG A 131 -13.69 -16.33 -1.44
N GLY A 132 -12.92 -15.78 -0.51
CA GLY A 132 -12.92 -16.18 0.91
C GLY A 132 -13.96 -15.43 1.75
N PRO A 133 -13.95 -15.59 3.09
CA PRO A 133 -14.88 -14.93 4.01
C PRO A 133 -14.52 -13.44 4.20
N TRP A 134 -14.67 -12.64 3.15
CA TRP A 134 -14.06 -11.32 2.96
C TRP A 134 -14.32 -10.33 4.12
N ARG A 135 -15.55 -10.30 4.65
CA ARG A 135 -15.93 -9.56 5.87
C ARG A 135 -15.04 -9.89 7.07
N ARG A 136 -14.74 -11.18 7.31
CA ARG A 136 -13.86 -11.63 8.40
C ARG A 136 -12.43 -11.15 8.18
N GLN A 137 -11.93 -11.21 6.94
CA GLN A 137 -10.57 -10.77 6.61
C GLN A 137 -10.40 -9.28 6.94
N HIS A 138 -11.34 -8.44 6.51
CA HIS A 138 -11.33 -7.01 6.81
C HIS A 138 -11.57 -6.68 8.28
N VAL A 139 -12.42 -7.41 9.01
CA VAL A 139 -12.58 -7.19 10.46
C VAL A 139 -11.27 -7.45 11.19
N TRP A 140 -10.57 -8.55 10.92
CA TRP A 140 -9.24 -8.82 11.50
C TRP A 140 -8.20 -7.78 11.12
N PHE A 141 -8.18 -7.35 9.85
CA PHE A 141 -7.27 -6.30 9.39
C PHE A 141 -7.48 -4.97 10.12
N ASN A 142 -8.71 -4.46 10.15
CA ASN A 142 -9.01 -3.16 10.77
C ASN A 142 -8.86 -3.22 12.31
N ALA A 143 -9.26 -4.32 12.95
CA ALA A 143 -9.10 -4.48 14.40
C ALA A 143 -7.64 -4.67 14.83
N GLY A 144 -6.79 -5.25 13.97
CA GLY A 144 -5.42 -5.65 14.32
C GLY A 144 -4.56 -4.51 14.88
N GLY A 145 -4.55 -3.34 14.24
CA GLY A 145 -3.76 -2.19 14.68
C GLY A 145 -4.16 -1.66 16.05
N PRO A 146 -5.44 -1.30 16.26
CA PRO A 146 -5.91 -0.87 17.57
C PRO A 146 -5.77 -1.92 18.68
N LEU A 147 -6.03 -3.20 18.39
CA LEU A 147 -5.86 -4.29 19.37
C LEU A 147 -4.40 -4.50 19.78
N ALA A 148 -3.45 -4.38 18.85
CA ALA A 148 -2.02 -4.45 19.17
C ALA A 148 -1.60 -3.33 20.12
N ASN A 149 -2.07 -2.10 19.90
CA ASN A 149 -1.83 -0.98 20.80
C ASN A 149 -2.45 -1.22 22.18
N LEU A 150 -3.71 -1.67 22.26
CA LEU A 150 -4.35 -1.96 23.55
C LEU A 150 -3.64 -3.10 24.32
N LEU A 151 -3.13 -4.12 23.61
CA LEU A 151 -2.34 -5.19 24.20
C LEU A 151 -1.01 -4.67 24.77
N VAL A 152 -0.27 -3.88 23.99
CA VAL A 152 0.98 -3.25 24.45
C VAL A 152 0.72 -2.30 25.62
N ALA A 153 -0.38 -1.56 25.60
CA ALA A 153 -0.78 -0.67 26.69
C ALA A 153 -1.05 -1.44 27.99
N GLY A 154 -1.83 -2.53 27.91
CA GLY A 154 -2.12 -3.39 29.05
C GLY A 154 -0.86 -4.04 29.62
N LEU A 155 0.01 -4.57 28.77
CA LEU A 155 1.27 -5.19 29.20
C LEU A 155 2.23 -4.17 29.83
N ALA A 156 2.44 -3.01 29.21
CA ALA A 156 3.30 -1.95 29.76
C ALA A 156 2.76 -1.43 31.11
N GLY A 157 1.44 -1.23 31.21
CA GLY A 157 0.76 -0.87 32.46
C GLY A 157 0.98 -1.91 33.56
N LEU A 158 0.70 -3.19 33.28
CA LEU A 158 0.89 -4.29 34.24
C LEU A 158 2.34 -4.43 34.71
N VAL A 159 3.33 -4.30 33.80
CA VAL A 159 4.75 -4.34 34.19
C VAL A 159 5.11 -3.12 35.04
N SER A 160 4.57 -1.93 34.74
CA SER A 160 4.85 -0.72 35.55
C SER A 160 4.39 -0.86 37.01
N LEU A 161 3.26 -1.53 37.27
CA LEU A 161 2.76 -1.82 38.62
C LEU A 161 3.67 -2.75 39.45
N ALA A 162 4.54 -3.52 38.80
CA ALA A 162 5.51 -4.40 39.46
C ALA A 162 6.87 -3.74 39.72
N LEU A 163 7.07 -2.49 39.24
CA LEU A 163 8.31 -1.75 39.41
C LEU A 163 8.20 -0.69 40.50
N LYS A 164 9.33 -0.45 41.19
CA LYS A 164 9.49 0.69 42.09
C LYS A 164 9.47 2.00 41.30
N ASP A 165 9.05 3.06 41.96
CA ASP A 165 9.00 4.41 41.39
C ASP A 165 10.36 4.84 40.85
N GLY A 166 10.38 5.34 39.62
CA GLY A 166 11.61 5.74 38.93
C GLY A 166 11.48 5.75 37.40
N PRO A 167 12.60 6.02 36.68
CA PRO A 167 12.54 6.35 35.27
C PRO A 167 11.97 5.26 34.36
N VAL A 168 12.20 3.99 34.69
CA VAL A 168 11.70 2.84 33.91
C VAL A 168 10.19 2.67 34.07
N GLN A 169 9.67 2.85 35.28
CA GLN A 169 8.23 2.76 35.57
C GLN A 169 7.46 3.86 34.83
N GLY A 170 7.91 5.10 34.92
CA GLY A 170 7.26 6.22 34.24
C GLY A 170 7.38 6.17 32.70
N LEU A 171 8.47 5.62 32.15
CA LEU A 171 8.58 5.33 30.71
C LEU A 171 7.58 4.25 30.27
N LEU A 172 7.37 3.20 31.07
CA LEU A 172 6.34 2.20 30.80
C LEU A 172 4.93 2.79 30.91
N LEU A 173 4.67 3.69 31.85
CA LEU A 173 3.42 4.45 31.93
C LEU A 173 3.24 5.36 30.69
N ALA A 174 4.30 6.00 30.20
CA ALA A 174 4.27 6.78 28.96
C ALA A 174 3.89 5.90 27.76
N VAL A 175 4.54 4.75 27.59
CA VAL A 175 4.21 3.75 26.56
C VAL A 175 2.77 3.23 26.71
N ALA A 176 2.32 2.97 27.94
CA ALA A 176 0.97 2.53 28.22
C ALA A 176 -0.07 3.58 27.80
N ALA A 177 0.14 4.84 28.21
CA ALA A 177 -0.75 5.95 27.90
C ALA A 177 -0.79 6.26 26.39
N THR A 178 0.36 6.30 25.70
CA THR A 178 0.40 6.58 24.25
C THR A 178 -0.31 5.49 23.45
N ASN A 179 -0.05 4.22 23.77
CA ASN A 179 -0.69 3.11 23.09
C ASN A 179 -2.19 3.01 23.41
N ALA A 180 -2.60 3.24 24.67
CA ALA A 180 -4.02 3.25 25.05
C ALA A 180 -4.79 4.35 24.30
N CYS A 181 -4.29 5.59 24.31
CA CYS A 181 -4.92 6.71 23.61
C CYS A 181 -5.01 6.45 22.10
N MET A 182 -3.92 5.98 21.47
CA MET A 182 -3.91 5.69 20.03
C MET A 182 -4.78 4.49 19.65
N GLY A 183 -4.85 3.45 20.49
CA GLY A 183 -5.73 2.30 20.29
C GLY A 183 -7.21 2.70 20.36
N VAL A 184 -7.63 3.38 21.43
CA VAL A 184 -9.00 3.88 21.57
C VAL A 184 -9.35 4.85 20.44
N ALA A 185 -8.49 5.81 20.13
CA ALA A 185 -8.76 6.82 19.09
C ALA A 185 -9.05 6.23 17.70
N ASN A 186 -8.41 5.12 17.34
CA ASN A 186 -8.63 4.44 16.07
C ASN A 186 -9.82 3.46 16.09
N LEU A 187 -10.28 3.00 17.27
CA LEU A 187 -11.54 2.25 17.41
C LEU A 187 -12.79 3.13 17.36
N LEU A 188 -12.66 4.44 17.58
CA LEU A 188 -13.79 5.37 17.42
C LEU A 188 -14.23 5.42 15.94
N PRO A 189 -15.53 5.18 15.64
CA PRO A 189 -16.02 5.11 14.26
C PRO A 189 -16.20 6.49 13.62
N VAL A 190 -15.09 7.15 13.28
CA VAL A 190 -15.05 8.56 12.86
C VAL A 190 -14.72 8.74 11.38
N GLN A 191 -15.53 9.54 10.67
CA GLN A 191 -15.17 10.08 9.36
C GLN A 191 -14.58 11.49 9.50
N GLY A 192 -13.29 11.62 9.18
CA GLY A 192 -12.55 12.88 9.19
C GLY A 192 -12.96 13.84 8.06
N LYS A 193 -12.60 15.12 8.18
CA LYS A 193 -12.97 16.18 7.22
C LYS A 193 -12.54 15.87 5.78
N LEU A 194 -11.37 15.24 5.60
CA LEU A 194 -10.84 14.84 4.28
C LEU A 194 -11.29 13.42 3.88
N ARG A 195 -12.52 13.02 4.25
CA ARG A 195 -13.12 11.68 4.05
C ARG A 195 -12.28 10.49 4.58
N GLN A 196 -11.24 10.74 5.37
CA GLN A 196 -10.43 9.70 6.03
C GLN A 196 -11.28 8.92 7.03
N VAL A 197 -11.22 7.59 6.97
CA VAL A 197 -12.34 6.75 7.45
C VAL A 197 -12.24 6.25 8.89
N SER A 198 -11.06 6.14 9.52
CA SER A 198 -10.81 5.38 10.78
C SER A 198 -11.02 3.85 10.67
N ASP A 199 -10.33 3.09 11.52
CA ASP A 199 -10.43 1.63 11.55
C ASP A 199 -11.72 1.16 12.22
N GLY A 200 -12.14 1.86 13.27
CA GLY A 200 -13.41 1.66 13.95
C GLY A 200 -14.62 1.79 13.02
N LEU A 201 -14.62 2.77 12.10
CA LEU A 201 -15.73 2.94 11.16
C LEU A 201 -15.69 1.88 10.06
N TRP A 202 -14.51 1.49 9.56
CA TRP A 202 -14.40 0.35 8.65
C TRP A 202 -14.90 -0.95 9.30
N MET A 203 -14.46 -1.24 10.52
CA MET A 203 -14.90 -2.40 11.28
C MET A 203 -16.41 -2.36 11.52
N LEU A 204 -16.97 -1.20 11.90
CA LEU A 204 -18.42 -1.02 12.10
C LEU A 204 -19.20 -1.20 10.79
N ARG A 205 -18.71 -0.69 9.66
CA ARG A 205 -19.33 -0.89 8.34
C ARG A 205 -19.36 -2.37 7.95
N TRP A 206 -18.24 -3.09 8.11
CA TRP A 206 -18.20 -4.53 7.88
C TRP A 206 -19.09 -5.29 8.85
N TRP A 207 -19.17 -4.89 10.13
CA TRP A 207 -20.09 -5.49 11.10
C TRP A 207 -21.56 -5.24 10.73
N ARG A 208 -21.91 -4.05 10.23
CA ARG A 208 -23.26 -3.72 9.71
C ARG A 208 -23.62 -4.38 8.37
N GLY A 209 -22.73 -5.21 7.81
CA GLY A 209 -23.00 -5.90 6.55
C GLY A 209 -22.80 -5.03 5.32
N MET A 210 -21.72 -4.23 5.29
CA MET A 210 -21.23 -3.59 4.06
C MET A 210 -21.27 -4.60 2.90
N ASP A 211 -21.91 -4.21 1.81
CA ASP A 211 -21.97 -5.03 0.61
C ASP A 211 -20.57 -5.21 0.01
N ALA A 212 -20.20 -6.48 -0.14
CA ALA A 212 -19.00 -6.91 -0.84
C ALA A 212 -18.97 -6.40 -2.29
N ALA A 213 -20.11 -6.40 -2.99
CA ALA A 213 -20.20 -6.01 -4.40
C ALA A 213 -20.12 -4.48 -4.62
N HIS A 214 -20.13 -3.67 -3.56
CA HIS A 214 -20.15 -2.20 -3.66
C HIS A 214 -19.07 -1.66 -4.63
N PRO A 215 -19.40 -0.77 -5.60
CA PRO A 215 -18.49 -0.37 -6.68
C PRO A 215 -17.11 0.13 -6.23
N GLN A 216 -17.04 0.88 -5.12
CA GLN A 216 -15.77 1.41 -4.58
C GLN A 216 -14.80 0.34 -4.06
N LEU A 217 -15.24 -0.92 -3.95
CA LEU A 217 -14.37 -2.04 -3.59
C LEU A 217 -13.87 -2.81 -4.82
N ALA A 218 -14.26 -2.44 -6.05
CA ALA A 218 -13.83 -3.10 -7.29
C ALA A 218 -12.30 -3.21 -7.40
N PHE A 219 -11.56 -2.15 -7.06
CA PHE A 219 -10.10 -2.17 -7.03
C PHE A 219 -9.56 -3.22 -6.03
N ALA A 220 -10.14 -3.26 -4.82
CA ALA A 220 -9.74 -4.21 -3.80
C ALA A 220 -10.08 -5.66 -4.19
N ARG A 221 -11.20 -5.89 -4.89
CA ARG A 221 -11.57 -7.21 -5.45
C ARG A 221 -10.59 -7.65 -6.52
N LEU A 222 -10.32 -6.82 -7.52
CA LEU A 222 -9.40 -7.13 -8.63
C LEU A 222 -7.97 -7.39 -8.14
N MET A 223 -7.45 -6.53 -7.25
CA MET A 223 -6.14 -6.78 -6.62
C MET A 223 -6.13 -8.03 -5.73
N GLY A 224 -7.24 -8.32 -5.05
CA GLY A 224 -7.44 -9.55 -4.29
C GLY A 224 -7.40 -10.80 -5.18
N LEU A 225 -8.07 -10.78 -6.32
CA LEU A 225 -8.06 -11.86 -7.32
C LEU A 225 -6.66 -12.06 -7.92
N SER A 226 -5.95 -10.98 -8.27
CA SER A 226 -4.55 -11.03 -8.74
C SER A 226 -3.65 -11.69 -7.68
N CYS A 227 -3.73 -11.20 -6.44
CA CYS A 227 -3.00 -11.74 -5.30
C CYS A 227 -3.33 -13.22 -5.03
N SER A 228 -4.45 -13.72 -5.55
CA SER A 228 -4.93 -15.09 -5.40
C SER A 228 -4.72 -15.95 -6.65
N GLY A 229 -4.02 -15.44 -7.66
CA GLY A 229 -3.55 -16.17 -8.85
C GLY A 229 -4.27 -15.87 -10.16
N LEU A 230 -5.31 -15.03 -10.15
CA LEU A 230 -6.06 -14.71 -11.36
C LEU A 230 -5.25 -13.72 -12.23
N CYS A 231 -4.95 -14.09 -13.48
CA CYS A 231 -4.18 -13.24 -14.39
C CYS A 231 -5.05 -12.10 -14.95
N ALA A 232 -4.41 -11.00 -15.39
CA ALA A 232 -5.12 -9.83 -15.91
C ALA A 232 -6.08 -10.13 -17.07
N ASP A 233 -5.75 -11.12 -17.93
CA ASP A 233 -6.59 -11.62 -19.03
C ASP A 233 -7.83 -12.39 -18.58
N GLN A 234 -7.94 -12.70 -17.29
CA GLN A 234 -9.02 -13.49 -16.68
C GLN A 234 -9.86 -12.66 -15.71
N MET A 235 -9.61 -11.35 -15.59
CA MET A 235 -10.31 -10.46 -14.67
C MET A 235 -11.78 -10.29 -15.07
N PRO A 236 -12.73 -10.23 -14.11
CA PRO A 236 -14.14 -10.03 -14.44
C PRO A 236 -14.38 -8.68 -15.13
N GLU A 237 -14.87 -8.70 -16.37
CA GLU A 237 -15.08 -7.50 -17.18
C GLU A 237 -16.01 -6.47 -16.51
N ALA A 238 -17.04 -6.93 -15.79
CA ALA A 238 -17.93 -6.05 -15.01
C ALA A 238 -17.16 -5.24 -13.93
N GLU A 239 -16.12 -5.80 -13.32
CA GLU A 239 -15.29 -5.11 -12.32
C GLU A 239 -14.36 -4.08 -12.97
N LEU A 240 -13.86 -4.37 -14.18
CA LEU A 240 -13.07 -3.42 -14.97
C LEU A 240 -13.93 -2.21 -15.37
N GLN A 241 -15.15 -2.45 -15.86
CA GLN A 241 -16.10 -1.38 -16.20
C GLN A 241 -16.48 -0.53 -14.97
N LEU A 242 -16.64 -1.15 -13.80
CA LEU A 242 -16.83 -0.41 -12.55
C LEU A 242 -15.63 0.48 -12.20
N LEU A 243 -14.38 0.06 -12.46
CA LEU A 243 -13.20 0.93 -12.30
C LEU A 243 -13.14 2.06 -13.34
N GLU A 244 -13.54 1.79 -14.59
CA GLU A 244 -13.55 2.78 -15.67
C GLU A 244 -14.59 3.88 -15.45
N SER A 245 -15.71 3.55 -14.80
CA SER A 245 -16.75 4.52 -14.41
C SER A 245 -16.41 5.39 -13.18
N GLN A 246 -15.31 5.08 -12.47
CA GLN A 246 -14.95 5.76 -11.22
C GLN A 246 -14.06 6.98 -11.45
N GLU A 247 -13.99 7.86 -10.44
CA GLU A 247 -13.10 9.01 -10.43
C GLU A 247 -11.62 8.60 -10.59
N SER A 248 -10.83 9.48 -11.21
CA SER A 248 -9.37 9.32 -11.31
C SER A 248 -8.75 9.06 -9.92
N PRO A 249 -7.87 8.04 -9.77
CA PRO A 249 -7.14 7.36 -10.82
C PRO A 249 -7.70 6.00 -11.29
N MET A 250 -8.93 5.62 -10.93
CA MET A 250 -9.43 4.27 -11.22
C MET A 250 -9.44 3.88 -12.71
N PRO A 251 -9.75 4.77 -13.68
CA PRO A 251 -9.68 4.44 -15.11
C PRO A 251 -8.26 4.10 -15.59
N LEU A 252 -7.22 4.71 -15.01
CA LEU A 252 -5.82 4.38 -15.32
C LEU A 252 -5.41 3.02 -14.75
N VAL A 253 -6.02 2.58 -13.64
CA VAL A 253 -5.82 1.23 -13.10
C VAL A 253 -6.48 0.20 -14.02
N ALA A 254 -7.71 0.45 -14.49
CA ALA A 254 -8.38 -0.41 -15.46
C ALA A 254 -7.60 -0.51 -16.78
N LEU A 255 -7.13 0.62 -17.31
CA LEU A 255 -6.25 0.66 -18.49
C LEU A 255 -4.99 -0.17 -18.29
N TYR A 256 -4.35 -0.10 -17.11
CA TYR A 256 -3.17 -0.92 -16.82
C TYR A 256 -3.50 -2.41 -16.79
N ILE A 257 -4.63 -2.82 -16.22
CA ILE A 257 -5.07 -4.23 -16.23
C ILE A 257 -5.36 -4.70 -17.66
N ARG A 258 -6.04 -3.88 -18.49
CA ARG A 258 -6.28 -4.20 -19.92
C ARG A 258 -4.98 -4.30 -20.71
N LEU A 259 -4.01 -3.42 -20.46
CA LEU A 259 -2.68 -3.49 -21.06
C LEU A 259 -1.98 -4.82 -20.72
N ARG A 260 -1.96 -5.21 -19.44
CA ARG A 260 -1.42 -6.50 -18.99
C ARG A 260 -2.13 -7.66 -19.67
N ALA A 261 -3.47 -7.65 -19.73
CA ALA A 261 -4.26 -8.67 -20.40
C ALA A 261 -3.85 -8.88 -21.88
N LEU A 262 -3.69 -7.80 -22.64
CA LEU A 262 -3.28 -7.86 -24.05
C LEU A 262 -1.83 -8.36 -24.21
N GLN A 263 -0.91 -7.93 -23.33
CA GLN A 263 0.48 -8.44 -23.32
C GLN A 263 0.53 -9.95 -23.02
N ILE A 264 -0.23 -10.44 -22.03
CA ILE A 264 -0.33 -11.87 -21.67
C ILE A 264 -0.87 -12.71 -22.82
N GLN A 265 -1.77 -12.14 -23.63
CA GLN A 265 -2.35 -12.76 -24.83
C GLN A 265 -1.45 -12.65 -26.08
N GLY A 266 -0.29 -12.01 -26.00
CA GLY A 266 0.59 -11.77 -27.15
C GLY A 266 0.05 -10.76 -28.17
N ARG A 267 -0.97 -9.96 -27.81
CA ARG A 267 -1.65 -9.00 -28.70
C ARG A 267 -0.94 -7.64 -28.69
N TRP A 268 0.32 -7.65 -29.11
CA TRP A 268 1.26 -6.53 -28.93
C TRP A 268 0.82 -5.24 -29.63
N GLN A 269 0.25 -5.33 -30.84
CA GLN A 269 -0.23 -4.16 -31.58
C GLN A 269 -1.39 -3.46 -30.86
N GLU A 270 -2.32 -4.23 -30.30
CA GLU A 270 -3.46 -3.71 -29.53
C GLU A 270 -3.01 -3.16 -28.17
N ALA A 271 -2.07 -3.84 -27.51
CA ALA A 271 -1.44 -3.36 -26.28
C ALA A 271 -0.75 -1.99 -26.51
N ALA A 272 -0.04 -1.82 -27.64
CA ALA A 272 0.61 -0.56 -28.00
C ALA A 272 -0.41 0.55 -28.33
N ALA A 273 -1.53 0.21 -28.98
CA ALA A 273 -2.59 1.17 -29.32
C ALA A 273 -3.22 1.86 -28.09
N LEU A 274 -3.17 1.23 -26.91
CA LEU A 274 -3.62 1.82 -25.64
C LEU A 274 -2.83 3.07 -25.22
N ASP A 275 -1.65 3.36 -25.79
CA ASP A 275 -0.91 4.58 -25.46
C ASP A 275 -1.75 5.83 -25.74
N SER A 276 -2.52 5.85 -26.83
CA SER A 276 -3.44 6.95 -27.15
C SER A 276 -4.42 7.26 -26.01
N SER A 277 -5.06 6.23 -25.45
CA SER A 277 -5.98 6.36 -24.31
C SER A 277 -5.22 6.75 -23.03
N PHE A 278 -4.02 6.20 -22.81
CA PHE A 278 -3.18 6.55 -21.68
C PHE A 278 -2.77 8.02 -21.69
N GLN A 279 -2.32 8.57 -22.83
CA GLN A 279 -1.96 9.98 -22.94
C GLN A 279 -3.18 10.89 -22.72
N VAL A 280 -4.36 10.54 -23.25
CA VAL A 280 -5.61 11.29 -23.00
C VAL A 280 -5.95 11.30 -21.50
N GLN A 281 -5.97 10.14 -20.85
CA GLN A 281 -6.27 10.05 -19.41
C GLN A 281 -5.23 10.76 -18.55
N ARG A 282 -3.94 10.63 -18.90
CA ARG A 282 -2.83 11.31 -18.20
C ARG A 282 -2.92 12.82 -18.31
N ASN A 283 -3.19 13.35 -19.50
CA ASN A 283 -3.29 14.79 -19.75
C ASN A 283 -4.55 15.40 -19.10
N ALA A 284 -5.59 14.60 -18.87
CA ALA A 284 -6.76 14.99 -18.08
C ALA A 284 -6.52 15.03 -16.56
N LEU A 285 -5.41 14.48 -16.05
CA LEU A 285 -5.10 14.53 -14.62
C LEU A 285 -4.56 15.92 -14.21
N PRO A 286 -5.04 16.51 -13.10
CA PRO A 286 -4.42 17.69 -12.51
C PRO A 286 -2.95 17.44 -12.12
N ASP A 287 -2.07 18.43 -12.31
CA ASP A 287 -0.63 18.36 -11.99
C ASP A 287 -0.30 17.80 -10.60
N ALA A 288 -1.10 18.16 -9.60
CA ALA A 288 -0.96 17.67 -8.24
C ALA A 288 -1.15 16.14 -8.17
N LEU A 289 -2.13 15.62 -8.91
CA LEU A 289 -2.41 14.19 -9.00
C LEU A 289 -1.38 13.47 -9.87
N GLN A 290 -0.89 14.07 -10.96
CA GLN A 290 0.22 13.52 -11.74
C GLN A 290 1.49 13.33 -10.90
N LYS A 291 1.86 14.32 -10.06
CA LYS A 291 2.99 14.22 -9.13
C LYS A 291 2.81 13.11 -8.09
N VAL A 292 1.58 12.91 -7.63
CA VAL A 292 1.19 11.87 -6.67
C VAL A 292 1.22 10.47 -7.30
N LEU A 293 0.89 10.36 -8.59
CA LEU A 293 0.84 9.11 -9.36
C LEU A 293 2.10 8.85 -10.21
N TYR A 294 3.16 9.65 -10.04
CA TYR A 294 4.35 9.63 -10.90
C TYR A 294 4.91 8.22 -11.15
N ASP A 295 5.01 7.40 -10.09
CA ASP A 295 5.53 6.03 -10.20
C ASP A 295 4.64 5.11 -11.04
N MET A 296 3.32 5.26 -10.92
CA MET A 296 2.33 4.50 -11.69
C MET A 296 2.31 4.95 -13.16
N LEU A 297 2.34 6.26 -13.42
CA LEU A 297 2.40 6.80 -14.79
C LEU A 297 3.69 6.36 -15.50
N ARG A 298 4.83 6.34 -14.79
CA ARG A 298 6.10 5.80 -15.31
C ARG A 298 6.03 4.31 -15.60
N LEU A 299 5.40 3.52 -14.72
CA LEU A 299 5.22 2.09 -14.91
C LEU A 299 4.39 1.77 -16.16
N ILE A 300 3.24 2.44 -16.33
CA ILE A 300 2.37 2.28 -17.50
C ILE A 300 3.11 2.73 -18.78
N SER A 301 3.82 3.86 -18.73
CA SER A 301 4.63 4.33 -19.88
C SER A 301 5.70 3.32 -20.30
N ALA A 302 6.36 2.66 -19.34
CA ALA A 302 7.37 1.64 -19.64
C ALA A 302 6.77 0.37 -20.26
N GLU A 303 5.59 -0.04 -19.78
CA GLU A 303 4.85 -1.20 -20.30
C GLU A 303 4.28 -0.96 -21.71
N LEU A 304 3.86 0.27 -22.00
CA LEU A 304 3.46 0.71 -23.35
C LEU A 304 4.66 0.79 -24.30
N ALA A 305 5.79 1.34 -23.86
CA ALA A 305 7.03 1.37 -24.65
C ALA A 305 7.54 -0.06 -24.95
N PHE A 306 7.43 -0.98 -24.01
CA PHE A 306 7.70 -2.40 -24.21
C PHE A 306 6.75 -3.03 -25.24
N ALA A 307 5.43 -2.83 -25.11
CA ALA A 307 4.46 -3.33 -26.09
C ALA A 307 4.71 -2.78 -27.50
N GLN A 308 4.99 -1.48 -27.64
CA GLN A 308 5.33 -0.83 -28.90
C GLN A 308 6.62 -1.39 -29.51
N ALA A 309 7.65 -1.64 -28.70
CA ALA A 309 8.92 -2.20 -29.17
C ALA A 309 8.75 -3.62 -29.72
N VAL A 310 7.96 -4.47 -29.04
CA VAL A 310 7.64 -5.82 -29.52
C VAL A 310 6.76 -5.77 -30.78
N ALA A 311 5.75 -4.89 -30.81
CA ALA A 311 4.81 -4.77 -31.92
C ALA A 311 5.44 -4.25 -33.24
N SER A 312 6.52 -3.46 -33.14
CA SER A 312 7.17 -2.79 -34.28
C SER A 312 8.60 -3.26 -34.57
N GLY A 313 9.18 -4.10 -33.71
CA GLY A 313 10.61 -4.47 -33.77
C GLY A 313 11.57 -3.32 -33.43
N SER A 314 11.08 -2.14 -33.04
CA SER A 314 11.91 -0.95 -32.79
C SER A 314 12.14 -0.68 -31.31
N VAL A 315 13.38 -0.79 -30.86
CA VAL A 315 13.76 -0.59 -29.45
C VAL A 315 14.07 0.87 -29.08
N LEU A 316 13.78 1.84 -29.96
CA LEU A 316 14.04 3.27 -29.73
C LEU A 316 13.34 3.82 -28.48
N GLY A 317 12.21 3.23 -28.07
CA GLY A 317 11.49 3.58 -26.84
C GLY A 317 12.08 2.97 -25.55
N LEU A 318 13.06 2.08 -25.64
CA LEU A 318 13.61 1.31 -24.51
C LEU A 318 15.00 1.82 -24.09
N PHE A 319 15.05 3.04 -23.56
CA PHE A 319 16.25 3.69 -23.03
C PHE A 319 16.39 3.51 -21.51
N ASP A 320 17.59 3.71 -20.96
CA ASP A 320 17.93 3.38 -19.57
C ASP A 320 17.19 4.25 -18.54
N GLU A 321 16.80 5.48 -18.90
CA GLU A 321 16.03 6.40 -18.04
C GLU A 321 14.50 6.19 -18.10
N LEU A 322 14.01 5.21 -18.88
CA LEU A 322 12.57 4.93 -19.05
C LEU A 322 11.86 4.73 -17.70
N LEU A 323 12.50 3.94 -16.83
CA LEU A 323 12.17 3.81 -15.42
C LEU A 323 13.29 4.41 -14.56
N PRO A 324 12.99 5.27 -13.56
CA PRO A 324 13.97 5.67 -12.56
C PRO A 324 14.62 4.46 -11.89
N GLN A 325 15.92 4.55 -11.57
CA GLN A 325 16.70 3.43 -11.01
C GLN A 325 16.04 2.75 -9.78
N ARG A 326 15.28 3.50 -8.97
CA ARG A 326 14.45 2.93 -7.90
C ARG A 326 13.38 1.98 -8.45
N LEU A 327 12.60 2.41 -9.45
CA LEU A 327 11.54 1.61 -10.04
C LEU A 327 12.09 0.40 -10.79
N GLN A 328 13.27 0.50 -11.43
CA GLN A 328 13.95 -0.68 -12.03
C GLN A 328 14.22 -1.79 -11.00
N ARG A 329 14.60 -1.44 -9.76
CA ARG A 329 14.81 -2.42 -8.67
C ARG A 329 13.51 -2.94 -8.07
N GLU A 330 12.48 -2.09 -8.05
CA GLU A 330 11.17 -2.41 -7.46
C GLU A 330 10.30 -3.28 -8.39
N TYR A 331 10.39 -3.03 -9.70
CA TYR A 331 9.68 -3.72 -10.78
C TYR A 331 10.67 -4.44 -11.70
N ALA A 332 11.59 -5.20 -11.10
CA ALA A 332 12.71 -5.84 -11.79
C ALA A 332 12.29 -6.86 -12.85
N SER A 333 11.10 -7.45 -12.76
CA SER A 333 10.54 -8.31 -13.81
C SER A 333 10.25 -7.53 -15.10
N ILE A 334 9.56 -6.39 -14.98
CA ILE A 334 9.22 -5.50 -16.10
C ILE A 334 10.50 -4.95 -16.74
N TRP A 335 11.47 -4.50 -15.93
CA TRP A 335 12.74 -4.02 -16.49
C TRP A 335 13.55 -5.12 -17.19
N ALA A 336 13.58 -6.34 -16.65
CA ALA A 336 14.23 -7.47 -17.31
C ALA A 336 13.58 -7.81 -18.66
N ARG A 337 12.24 -7.75 -18.80
CA ARG A 337 11.58 -7.88 -20.11
C ARG A 337 12.01 -6.80 -21.11
N CYS A 338 12.15 -5.55 -20.69
CA CYS A 338 12.64 -4.48 -21.56
C CYS A 338 14.08 -4.74 -22.04
N LEU A 339 14.96 -5.23 -21.15
CA LEU A 339 16.32 -5.61 -21.50
C LEU A 339 16.34 -6.81 -22.47
N ALA A 340 15.45 -7.80 -22.27
CA ALA A 340 15.33 -8.94 -23.16
C ALA A 340 15.01 -8.51 -24.61
N VAL A 341 14.04 -7.62 -24.82
CA VAL A 341 13.68 -7.11 -26.16
C VAL A 341 14.82 -6.31 -26.79
N ARG A 342 15.59 -5.55 -25.99
CA ARG A 342 16.83 -4.88 -26.48
C ARG A 342 17.89 -5.87 -26.93
N ALA A 343 18.12 -6.95 -26.17
CA ALA A 343 19.08 -7.99 -26.52
C ALA A 343 18.68 -8.71 -27.81
N ALA A 344 17.39 -9.09 -27.95
CA ALA A 344 16.87 -9.69 -29.18
C ALA A 344 17.05 -8.78 -30.40
N ALA A 345 16.75 -7.48 -30.28
CA ALA A 345 16.97 -6.51 -31.36
C ALA A 345 18.46 -6.28 -31.71
N ALA A 346 19.38 -6.58 -30.80
CA ALA A 346 20.82 -6.58 -31.03
C ALA A 346 21.37 -7.93 -31.55
N GLY A 347 20.53 -8.97 -31.63
CA GLY A 347 20.93 -10.34 -31.99
C GLY A 347 21.61 -11.12 -30.85
N ASP A 348 21.59 -10.62 -29.61
CA ASP A 348 22.14 -11.34 -28.44
C ASP A 348 21.10 -12.29 -27.85
N GLN A 349 21.11 -13.51 -28.37
CA GLN A 349 20.18 -14.58 -27.99
C GLN A 349 20.41 -15.15 -26.60
N GLN A 350 21.65 -15.08 -26.11
CA GLN A 350 21.98 -15.56 -24.77
C GLN A 350 21.44 -14.59 -23.72
N GLU A 351 21.69 -13.29 -23.90
CA GLU A 351 21.18 -12.27 -22.99
C GLU A 351 19.65 -12.12 -23.08
N PHE A 352 19.04 -12.28 -24.27
CA PHE A 352 17.59 -12.33 -24.43
C PHE A 352 16.95 -13.39 -23.52
N ARG A 353 17.40 -14.64 -23.61
CA ARG A 353 16.88 -15.75 -22.80
C ARG A 353 17.18 -15.55 -21.31
N HIS A 354 18.40 -15.12 -20.97
CA HIS A 354 18.80 -14.84 -19.58
C HIS A 354 17.90 -13.77 -18.92
N GLN A 355 17.56 -12.70 -19.63
CA GLN A 355 16.70 -11.66 -19.10
C GLN A 355 15.22 -12.09 -18.98
N LEU A 356 14.71 -12.93 -19.89
CA LEU A 356 13.37 -13.54 -19.71
C LEU A 356 13.31 -14.46 -18.48
N GLU A 357 14.32 -15.31 -18.28
CA GLU A 357 14.43 -16.16 -17.08
C GLU A 357 14.48 -15.32 -15.80
N ARG A 358 15.23 -14.22 -15.81
CA ARG A 358 15.28 -13.25 -14.70
C ARG A 358 13.93 -12.58 -14.46
N ALA A 359 13.18 -12.23 -15.52
CA ALA A 359 11.86 -11.63 -15.38
C ALA A 359 10.90 -12.56 -14.61
N VAL A 360 10.83 -13.83 -15.01
CA VAL A 360 10.06 -14.88 -14.31
C VAL A 360 10.57 -15.10 -12.88
N ALA A 361 11.89 -15.17 -12.68
CA ALA A 361 12.48 -15.35 -11.35
C ALA A 361 12.15 -14.21 -10.38
N PHE A 362 12.09 -12.96 -10.86
CA PHE A 362 11.65 -11.82 -10.05
C PHE A 362 10.14 -11.87 -9.74
N ALA A 363 9.30 -12.23 -10.72
CA ALA A 363 7.85 -12.34 -10.51
C ALA A 363 7.47 -13.47 -9.54
N ARG A 364 8.18 -14.61 -9.57
CA ARG A 364 8.06 -15.71 -8.59
C ARG A 364 8.29 -15.26 -7.13
N LEU A 365 9.00 -14.16 -6.90
CA LEU A 365 9.21 -13.60 -5.56
C LEU A 365 8.07 -12.66 -5.11
N SER A 366 7.20 -12.22 -6.02
CA SER A 366 6.09 -11.31 -5.71
C SER A 366 5.00 -12.01 -4.88
N PRO A 367 4.47 -11.41 -3.79
CA PRO A 367 3.32 -11.97 -3.08
C PRO A 367 2.06 -12.05 -3.96
N ASP A 368 2.03 -11.28 -5.05
CA ASP A 368 1.03 -11.36 -6.11
C ASP A 368 1.20 -12.70 -6.86
N LEU A 369 0.21 -13.58 -6.77
CA LEU A 369 0.33 -14.94 -7.31
C LEU A 369 0.21 -14.98 -8.84
N SER A 370 -0.55 -14.07 -9.44
CA SER A 370 -0.71 -13.95 -10.90
C SER A 370 0.61 -13.74 -11.63
N GLN A 371 1.48 -12.85 -11.10
CA GLN A 371 2.63 -12.32 -11.83
C GLN A 371 3.55 -13.40 -12.41
N GLU A 372 3.81 -14.49 -11.68
CA GLU A 372 4.63 -15.59 -12.21
C GLU A 372 4.00 -16.25 -13.44
N THR A 373 2.68 -16.47 -13.42
CA THR A 373 1.94 -17.04 -14.56
C THR A 373 1.86 -16.05 -15.72
N GLU A 374 1.70 -14.75 -15.44
CA GLU A 374 1.72 -13.70 -16.47
C GLU A 374 3.09 -13.63 -17.16
N GLU A 375 4.19 -13.60 -16.41
CA GLU A 375 5.55 -13.59 -16.96
C GLU A 375 5.85 -14.84 -17.79
N LEU A 376 5.43 -16.03 -17.34
CA LEU A 376 5.62 -17.28 -18.10
C LEU A 376 4.87 -17.27 -19.44
N ARG A 377 3.65 -16.72 -19.48
CA ARG A 377 2.87 -16.60 -20.73
C ARG A 377 3.48 -15.57 -21.69
N MET A 378 3.87 -14.40 -21.19
CA MET A 378 4.58 -13.41 -22.01
C MET A 378 5.93 -13.92 -22.51
N GLN A 379 6.72 -14.59 -21.65
CA GLN A 379 7.98 -15.23 -22.04
C GLN A 379 7.77 -16.19 -23.22
N LYS A 380 6.74 -17.04 -23.16
CA LYS A 380 6.40 -17.95 -24.25
C LYS A 380 6.14 -17.19 -25.56
N HIS A 381 5.28 -16.18 -25.55
CA HIS A 381 4.96 -15.41 -26.75
C HIS A 381 6.14 -14.60 -27.30
N LEU A 382 7.05 -14.14 -26.44
CA LEU A 382 8.29 -13.47 -26.88
C LEU A 382 9.25 -14.46 -27.56
N LEU A 383 9.38 -15.68 -27.05
CA LEU A 383 10.19 -16.75 -27.66
C LEU A 383 9.60 -17.29 -28.97
N GLU A 384 8.28 -17.17 -29.16
CA GLU A 384 7.58 -17.53 -30.40
C GLU A 384 7.70 -16.43 -31.48
N LEU A 385 7.70 -15.16 -31.06
CA LEU A 385 7.64 -14.00 -31.97
C LEU A 385 9.02 -13.45 -32.36
N LEU A 386 9.96 -13.37 -31.41
CA LEU A 386 11.27 -12.81 -31.65
C LEU A 386 12.23 -13.94 -32.07
N PRO A 387 12.94 -13.81 -33.20
CA PRO A 387 13.80 -14.88 -33.72
C PRO A 387 14.89 -15.24 -32.69
N ALA A 388 15.26 -16.52 -32.68
CA ALA A 388 16.08 -17.18 -31.65
C ALA A 388 17.56 -17.34 -32.00
#